data_AF-A0A1V2AUI0-F1
#
_entry.id   AF-A0A1V2AUI0-F1
#
_cell.length_a   1.000
_cell.length_b   1.000
_cell.length_c   1.000
_cell.angle_alpha   90.00
_cell.angle_beta   90.00
_cell.angle_gamma   90.00
#
_symmetry.space_group_name_H-M   'P 1'
#
loop_
_entity.id
_entity.type
_entity.pdbx_description
1 polymer ?
#
loop_
_entity_poly.entity_id
_entity_poly.type
_entity_poly.pdbx_seq_one_letter_code
_entity_poly.pdbx_strand_id
1 'polypeptide(L)'
;MSCNEYPDSAYFPQNLRTEKIKDPYLILYEFFDYSELPRIRSTFWEFFKATVTGKFNKESYKYVRVSIVELFEQIQKLIEAAHLINEDYKEKRKLQINGGTDIQHISNYGKKPLEEKIVKIIKEAVKPKRIYSFCDGHFNSENGPNYDYLIVVPEDSHLPFDEMKKLIEEARLELPPILFSFIKENQLVKGLDN
;
A
#
# COMPACT_ATOMS: atom_id res chain seq x y z
N MET A 1 28.78 -15.29 -31.55
CA MET A 1 29.55 -14.34 -30.72
C MET A 1 28.62 -13.90 -29.60
N SER A 2 28.89 -14.32 -28.36
CA SER A 2 28.10 -13.93 -27.19
C SER A 2 28.57 -12.56 -26.75
N CYS A 3 27.74 -11.53 -26.97
CA CYS A 3 28.06 -10.15 -26.61
C CYS A 3 27.46 -9.86 -25.23
N ASN A 4 28.17 -10.22 -24.16
CA ASN A 4 27.92 -9.58 -22.87
C ASN A 4 28.96 -8.46 -22.72
N GLU A 5 28.60 -7.27 -23.20
CA GLU A 5 29.36 -6.02 -23.06
C GLU A 5 29.45 -5.55 -21.60
N TYR A 6 28.64 -6.13 -20.70
CA TYR A 6 28.52 -5.71 -19.31
C TYR A 6 28.84 -6.86 -18.33
N PRO A 7 29.46 -6.56 -17.18
CA PRO A 7 29.72 -7.55 -16.14
C PRO A 7 28.40 -8.04 -15.52
N ASP A 8 28.39 -9.26 -14.99
CA ASP A 8 27.20 -9.88 -14.38
C ASP A 8 26.60 -9.02 -13.25
N SER A 9 27.45 -8.26 -12.54
CA SER A 9 27.03 -7.31 -11.51
C SER A 9 26.16 -6.17 -12.03
N ALA A 10 26.17 -5.87 -13.33
CA ALA A 10 25.31 -4.85 -13.93
C ALA A 10 23.84 -5.27 -14.02
N TYR A 11 23.56 -6.58 -14.01
CA TYR A 11 22.19 -7.11 -14.07
C TYR A 11 21.55 -7.26 -12.68
N PHE A 12 22.31 -7.05 -11.60
CA PHE A 12 21.78 -7.13 -10.24
C PHE A 12 21.03 -5.84 -9.87
N PRO A 13 19.82 -5.91 -9.26
CA PRO A 13 19.07 -4.73 -8.86
C PRO A 13 19.84 -3.87 -7.84
N GLN A 14 20.11 -2.61 -8.19
CA GLN A 14 20.91 -1.71 -7.34
C GLN A 14 20.06 -0.91 -6.34
N ASN A 15 18.80 -0.63 -6.68
CA ASN A 15 17.93 0.26 -5.89
C ASN A 15 16.91 -0.49 -5.03
N LEU A 16 16.86 -1.82 -5.12
CA LEU A 16 15.94 -2.63 -4.34
C LEU A 16 16.60 -3.08 -3.03
N ARG A 17 15.90 -2.85 -1.91
CA ARG A 17 16.29 -3.43 -0.61
C ARG A 17 16.02 -4.94 -0.62
N THR A 18 16.74 -5.68 0.21
CA THR A 18 16.73 -7.15 0.27
C THR A 18 15.33 -7.74 0.46
N GLU A 19 14.43 -7.04 1.17
CA GLU A 19 13.04 -7.48 1.38
C GLU A 19 12.22 -7.43 0.08
N LYS A 20 12.44 -6.39 -0.74
CA LYS A 20 11.75 -6.17 -2.01
C LYS A 20 12.31 -7.04 -3.15
N ILE A 21 13.52 -7.55 -3.00
CA ILE A 21 14.09 -8.57 -3.88
C ILE A 21 13.37 -9.91 -3.68
N LYS A 22 12.98 -10.24 -2.44
CA LYS A 22 12.25 -11.48 -2.12
C LYS A 22 10.79 -11.45 -2.57
N ASP A 23 10.14 -10.30 -2.49
CA ASP A 23 8.79 -10.09 -3.03
C ASP A 23 8.71 -8.82 -3.89
N PRO A 24 8.97 -8.93 -5.21
CA PRO A 24 8.91 -7.80 -6.13
C PRO A 24 7.50 -7.23 -6.33
N TYR A 25 6.44 -7.99 -6.02
CA TYR A 25 5.06 -7.52 -6.19
C TYR A 25 4.72 -6.39 -5.21
N LEU A 26 5.38 -6.35 -4.04
CA LEU A 26 5.24 -5.26 -3.09
C LEU A 26 5.64 -3.91 -3.69
N ILE A 27 6.63 -3.89 -4.59
CA ILE A 27 7.04 -2.66 -5.27
C ILE A 27 5.92 -2.13 -6.17
N LEU A 28 5.26 -3.03 -6.90
CA LEU A 28 4.16 -2.66 -7.78
C LEU A 28 2.97 -2.13 -6.97
N TYR A 29 2.67 -2.80 -5.86
CA TYR A 29 1.64 -2.36 -4.93
C TYR A 29 1.93 -0.96 -4.39
N GLU A 30 3.13 -0.73 -3.85
CA GLU A 30 3.55 0.58 -3.35
C GLU A 30 3.53 1.66 -4.45
N PHE A 31 3.95 1.32 -5.67
CA PHE A 31 3.99 2.26 -6.78
C PHE A 31 2.60 2.74 -7.22
N PHE A 32 1.64 1.81 -7.35
CA PHE A 32 0.28 2.14 -7.80
C PHE A 32 -0.63 2.70 -6.70
N ASP A 33 -0.23 2.54 -5.44
CA ASP A 33 -0.93 3.13 -4.31
C ASP A 33 -0.36 4.53 -3.99
N TYR A 34 0.90 4.82 -4.36
CA TYR A 34 1.43 6.20 -4.41
C TYR A 34 0.73 7.05 -5.49
N SER A 35 0.45 6.48 -6.65
CA SER A 35 -0.24 7.19 -7.74
C SER A 35 -1.03 6.23 -8.63
N GLU A 36 -2.23 6.63 -9.00
CA GLU A 36 -3.06 5.88 -9.94
C GLU A 36 -2.48 5.91 -11.36
N LEU A 37 -2.79 4.88 -12.14
CA LEU A 37 -2.31 4.71 -13.52
C LEU A 37 -2.54 5.95 -14.42
N PRO A 38 -3.73 6.61 -14.42
CA PRO A 38 -3.94 7.81 -15.25
C PRO A 38 -2.99 8.96 -14.89
N ARG A 39 -2.74 9.14 -13.59
CA ARG A 39 -1.84 10.19 -13.08
C ARG A 39 -0.38 9.89 -13.41
N ILE A 40 0.03 8.62 -13.31
CA ILE A 40 1.36 8.18 -13.76
C ILE A 40 1.55 8.46 -15.25
N ARG A 41 0.59 8.07 -16.10
CA ARG A 41 0.63 8.33 -17.55
C ARG A 41 0.79 9.81 -17.86
N SER A 42 -0.04 10.65 -17.22
CA SER A 42 0.04 12.11 -17.40
C SER A 42 1.38 12.67 -16.96
N THR A 43 1.87 12.27 -15.79
CA THR A 43 3.16 12.75 -15.25
C THR A 43 4.32 12.33 -16.15
N PHE A 44 4.31 11.10 -16.63
CA PHE A 44 5.35 10.58 -17.50
C PHE A 44 5.33 11.25 -18.89
N TRP A 45 4.15 11.60 -19.40
CA TRP A 45 4.01 12.41 -20.62
C TRP A 45 4.61 13.81 -20.47
N GLU A 46 4.37 14.49 -19.34
CA GLU A 46 4.99 15.78 -19.05
C GLU A 46 6.52 15.66 -18.96
N PHE A 47 7.03 14.62 -18.30
CA PHE A 47 8.47 14.34 -18.22
C PHE A 47 9.08 14.11 -19.60
N PHE A 48 8.41 13.34 -20.45
CA PHE A 48 8.85 13.09 -21.82
C PHE A 48 8.90 14.38 -22.63
N LYS A 49 7.83 15.19 -22.60
CA LYS A 49 7.79 16.50 -23.28
C LYS A 49 8.97 17.36 -22.85
N ALA A 50 9.19 17.53 -21.53
CA ALA A 50 10.29 18.32 -21.00
C ALA A 50 11.65 17.83 -21.52
N THR A 51 11.82 16.52 -21.67
CA THR A 51 13.04 15.88 -22.16
C THR A 51 13.26 16.13 -23.66
N VAL A 52 12.20 16.05 -24.47
CA VAL A 52 12.33 16.14 -25.95
C VAL A 52 12.17 17.57 -26.51
N THR A 53 11.56 18.49 -25.78
CA THR A 53 11.37 19.90 -26.22
C THR A 53 12.57 20.81 -25.92
N GLY A 54 13.61 20.29 -25.25
CA GLY A 54 14.84 21.05 -24.97
C GLY A 54 15.63 21.42 -26.24
N LYS A 55 16.36 22.54 -26.21
CA LYS A 55 17.32 22.94 -27.26
C LYS A 55 18.58 22.07 -27.22
N PHE A 56 18.45 20.77 -27.45
CA PHE A 56 19.60 19.87 -27.63
C PHE A 56 20.25 20.16 -29.00
N ASN A 57 21.46 20.70 -28.96
CA ASN A 57 22.18 21.27 -30.10
C ASN A 57 22.84 20.16 -30.98
N LYS A 58 22.67 20.28 -32.31
CA LYS A 58 23.41 19.65 -33.44
C LYS A 58 23.20 18.15 -33.77
N GLU A 59 23.44 17.81 -35.04
CA GLU A 59 23.18 16.53 -35.75
C GLU A 59 23.50 15.22 -35.00
N SER A 60 24.42 15.24 -34.03
CA SER A 60 24.88 14.08 -33.28
C SER A 60 23.82 13.41 -32.39
N TYR A 61 22.69 14.07 -32.13
CA TYR A 61 21.63 13.54 -31.25
C TYR A 61 20.41 12.99 -31.99
N LYS A 62 20.42 12.90 -33.33
CA LYS A 62 19.27 12.39 -34.08
C LYS A 62 18.89 10.96 -33.66
N TYR A 63 19.87 10.06 -33.56
CA TYR A 63 19.66 8.69 -33.10
C TYR A 63 19.25 8.61 -31.63
N VAL A 64 19.84 9.46 -30.78
CA VAL A 64 19.49 9.55 -29.36
C VAL A 64 18.01 9.92 -29.17
N ARG A 65 17.47 10.84 -29.99
CA ARG A 65 16.04 11.20 -29.92
C ARG A 65 15.15 10.01 -30.26
N VAL A 66 15.46 9.28 -31.33
CA VAL A 66 14.70 8.08 -31.72
C VAL A 66 14.70 7.06 -30.57
N SER A 67 15.87 6.77 -29.98
CA SER A 67 15.98 5.84 -28.86
C SER A 67 15.21 6.30 -27.60
N ILE A 68 15.13 7.61 -27.34
CA ILE A 68 14.32 8.14 -26.22
C ILE A 68 12.82 7.92 -26.47
N VAL A 69 12.34 8.14 -27.70
CA VAL A 69 10.94 7.88 -28.06
C VAL A 69 10.63 6.39 -27.93
N GLU A 70 11.48 5.53 -28.48
CA GLU A 70 11.31 4.08 -28.39
C GLU A 70 11.30 3.61 -26.93
N LEU A 71 12.24 4.09 -26.11
CA LEU A 71 12.29 3.76 -24.69
C LEU A 71 11.05 4.25 -23.94
N PHE A 72 10.54 5.44 -24.26
CA PHE A 72 9.31 5.97 -23.67
C PHE A 72 8.12 5.04 -23.93
N GLU A 73 7.93 4.58 -25.18
CA GLU A 73 6.87 3.63 -25.52
C GLU A 73 7.00 2.31 -24.77
N GLN A 74 8.23 1.79 -24.62
CA GLN A 74 8.47 0.56 -23.86
C GLN A 74 8.17 0.75 -22.36
N ILE A 75 8.56 1.88 -21.78
CA ILE A 75 8.25 2.19 -20.38
C ILE A 75 6.75 2.32 -20.17
N GLN A 76 6.00 2.94 -21.09
CA GLN A 76 4.54 2.99 -20.99
C GLN A 76 3.92 1.59 -20.97
N LYS A 77 4.32 0.72 -21.91
CA LYS A 77 3.87 -0.68 -21.94
C LYS A 77 4.23 -1.42 -20.66
N LEU A 78 5.44 -1.21 -20.13
CA LEU A 78 5.89 -1.81 -18.88
C LEU A 78 5.05 -1.35 -17.69
N ILE A 79 4.74 -0.05 -17.59
CA ILE A 79 3.88 0.50 -16.53
C ILE A 79 2.49 -0.12 -16.62
N GLU A 80 1.92 -0.26 -17.81
CA GLU A 80 0.60 -0.86 -18.00
C GLU A 80 0.58 -2.35 -17.66
N ALA A 81 1.58 -3.10 -18.12
CA ALA A 81 1.74 -4.50 -17.75
C ALA A 81 1.92 -4.67 -16.23
N ALA A 82 2.72 -3.80 -15.60
CA ALA A 82 2.91 -3.78 -14.16
C ALA A 82 1.60 -3.48 -13.41
N HIS A 83 0.74 -2.62 -13.95
CA HIS A 83 -0.58 -2.36 -13.38
C HIS A 83 -1.46 -3.61 -13.40
N LEU A 84 -1.51 -4.33 -14.53
CA LEU A 84 -2.27 -5.58 -14.63
C LEU A 84 -1.76 -6.63 -13.63
N ILE A 85 -0.44 -6.78 -13.52
CA ILE A 85 0.19 -7.68 -12.54
C ILE A 85 -0.21 -7.28 -11.11
N ASN A 86 -0.25 -5.99 -10.81
CA ASN A 86 -0.64 -5.49 -9.49
C ASN A 86 -2.12 -5.77 -9.18
N GLU A 87 -3.02 -5.57 -10.15
CA GLU A 87 -4.45 -5.89 -9.96
C GLU A 87 -4.65 -7.40 -9.75
N ASP A 88 -3.98 -8.25 -10.54
CA ASP A 88 -3.98 -9.70 -10.34
C ASP A 88 -3.45 -10.09 -8.95
N TYR A 89 -2.40 -9.42 -8.48
CA TYR A 89 -1.83 -9.64 -7.15
C TYR A 89 -2.81 -9.24 -6.04
N LYS A 90 -3.51 -8.11 -6.18
CA LYS A 90 -4.56 -7.68 -5.26
C LYS A 90 -5.71 -8.68 -5.21
N GLU A 91 -6.18 -9.16 -6.36
CA GLU A 91 -7.26 -10.16 -6.43
C GLU A 91 -6.83 -11.48 -5.80
N LYS A 92 -5.62 -11.98 -6.09
CA LYS A 92 -5.09 -13.18 -5.44
C LYS A 92 -5.00 -13.03 -3.91
N ARG A 93 -4.60 -11.86 -3.41
CA ARG A 93 -4.60 -11.58 -1.97
C ARG A 93 -6.02 -11.54 -1.39
N LYS A 94 -6.98 -10.91 -2.06
CA LYS A 94 -8.40 -10.90 -1.65
C LYS A 94 -8.99 -12.31 -1.58
N LEU A 95 -8.65 -13.17 -2.54
CA LEU A 95 -9.10 -14.56 -2.58
C LEU A 95 -8.42 -15.44 -1.51
N GLN A 96 -7.14 -15.22 -1.20
CA GLN A 96 -6.45 -15.90 -0.10
C GLN A 96 -7.05 -15.55 1.27
N ILE A 97 -7.54 -14.31 1.45
CA ILE A 97 -8.25 -13.88 2.66
C ILE A 97 -9.56 -14.65 2.87
N ASN A 98 -10.18 -15.18 1.80
CA ASN A 98 -11.44 -15.93 1.87
C ASN A 98 -11.26 -17.46 2.05
N GLY A 99 -10.05 -18.00 1.90
CA GLY A 99 -9.84 -19.46 1.76
C GLY A 99 -8.92 -20.13 2.80
N GLY A 100 -8.24 -19.41 3.68
CA GLY A 100 -7.30 -20.04 4.60
C GLY A 100 -6.85 -19.14 5.75
N THR A 101 -6.70 -19.77 6.91
CA THR A 101 -6.02 -19.29 8.10
C THR A 101 -4.71 -18.51 7.82
N ASP A 102 -4.48 -17.50 8.66
CA ASP A 102 -3.23 -16.80 8.98
C ASP A 102 -2.89 -15.41 8.36
N ILE A 103 -3.06 -14.41 9.25
CA ILE A 103 -2.19 -13.25 9.58
C ILE A 103 -1.40 -12.59 8.44
N GLN A 104 -1.72 -11.33 8.11
CA GLN A 104 -0.85 -10.15 8.26
C GLN A 104 -1.47 -8.89 7.63
N HIS A 105 -2.00 -8.02 8.48
CA HIS A 105 -2.23 -6.61 8.14
C HIS A 105 -0.85 -5.96 7.95
N ILE A 106 -0.46 -5.72 6.70
CA ILE A 106 0.64 -4.81 6.36
C ILE A 106 0.06 -3.74 5.44
N SER A 107 -0.54 -2.70 6.02
CA SER A 107 -0.56 -1.40 5.37
C SER A 107 0.85 -0.82 5.50
N ASN A 108 1.72 -1.11 4.53
CA ASN A 108 2.99 -0.40 4.39
C ASN A 108 2.72 0.96 3.73
N TYR A 109 2.10 1.85 4.49
CA TYR A 109 2.21 3.29 4.28
C TYR A 109 2.91 3.85 5.50
N GLY A 110 3.93 4.68 5.26
CA GLY A 110 4.84 5.21 6.27
C GLY A 110 4.11 5.46 7.58
N LYS A 111 4.35 4.56 8.55
CA LYS A 111 3.59 4.52 9.79
C LYS A 111 3.68 5.88 10.44
N LYS A 112 2.56 6.61 10.49
CA LYS A 112 2.49 7.79 11.34
C LYS A 112 2.71 7.29 12.78
N PRO A 113 3.61 7.91 13.57
CA PRO A 113 3.86 7.49 14.95
C PRO A 113 2.59 7.33 15.81
N LEU A 114 1.52 8.01 15.39
CA LEU A 114 0.20 7.97 16.00
C LEU A 114 -0.51 6.62 15.83
N GLU A 115 -0.51 6.04 14.62
CA GLU A 115 -1.22 4.78 14.32
C GLU A 115 -0.59 3.60 15.06
N GLU A 116 0.74 3.57 15.17
CA GLU A 116 1.44 2.56 15.97
C GLU A 116 1.09 2.65 17.45
N LYS A 117 1.03 3.87 17.98
CA LYS A 117 0.60 4.10 19.36
C LYS A 117 -0.83 3.61 19.56
N ILE A 118 -1.75 3.93 18.65
CA ILE A 118 -3.16 3.50 18.72
C ILE A 118 -3.26 1.98 18.68
N VAL A 119 -2.64 1.32 17.70
CA VAL A 119 -2.69 -0.15 17.57
C VAL A 119 -2.04 -0.83 18.77
N LYS A 120 -0.95 -0.27 19.32
CA LYS A 120 -0.31 -0.80 20.52
C LYS A 120 -1.25 -0.72 21.74
N ILE A 121 -1.90 0.42 21.95
CA ILE A 121 -2.90 0.60 23.01
C ILE A 121 -4.02 -0.43 22.88
N ILE A 122 -4.58 -0.59 21.68
CA ILE A 122 -5.66 -1.57 21.44
C ILE A 122 -5.19 -2.99 21.76
N LYS A 123 -3.97 -3.36 21.37
CA LYS A 123 -3.40 -4.69 21.64
C LYS A 123 -3.22 -4.95 23.13
N GLU A 124 -2.72 -3.97 23.87
CA GLU A 124 -2.49 -4.08 25.31
C GLU A 124 -3.80 -4.12 26.10
N ALA A 125 -4.79 -3.31 25.72
CA ALA A 125 -6.06 -3.18 26.42
C ALA A 125 -7.02 -4.35 26.18
N VAL A 126 -7.20 -4.74 24.91
CA VAL A 126 -8.33 -5.61 24.51
C VAL A 126 -7.88 -7.01 24.09
N LYS A 127 -6.58 -7.22 23.84
CA LYS A 127 -6.02 -8.47 23.27
C LYS A 127 -6.88 -8.98 22.09
N PRO A 128 -7.11 -8.12 21.09
CA PRO A 128 -8.04 -8.44 20.03
C PRO A 128 -7.50 -9.56 19.15
N LYS A 129 -8.44 -10.31 18.57
CA LYS A 129 -8.13 -11.31 17.56
C LYS A 129 -7.84 -10.66 16.20
N ARG A 130 -8.59 -9.60 15.85
CA ARG A 130 -8.37 -8.81 14.62
C ARG A 130 -8.58 -7.33 14.89
N ILE A 131 -7.88 -6.48 14.15
CA ILE A 131 -8.10 -5.03 14.13
C ILE A 131 -8.14 -4.62 12.65
N TYR A 132 -9.22 -3.97 12.23
CA TYR A 132 -9.34 -3.33 10.94
C TYR A 132 -9.32 -1.82 11.15
N SER A 133 -8.66 -1.09 10.26
CA SER A 133 -8.68 0.38 10.22
C SER A 133 -9.31 0.83 8.92
N PHE A 134 -10.36 1.65 9.00
CA PHE A 134 -10.92 2.38 7.88
C PHE A 134 -10.39 3.81 7.99
N CYS A 135 -9.54 4.19 7.05
CA CYS A 135 -9.17 5.58 6.85
C CYS A 135 -10.03 6.09 5.69
N ASP A 136 -10.96 7.00 5.97
CA ASP A 136 -11.65 7.71 4.90
C ASP A 136 -10.65 8.65 4.23
N GLY A 137 -10.43 8.49 2.92
CA GLY A 137 -9.43 9.23 2.14
C GLY A 137 -9.75 10.72 1.99
N HIS A 138 -10.87 11.20 2.53
CA HIS A 138 -11.23 12.60 2.53
C HIS A 138 -10.48 13.38 3.61
N PHE A 139 -9.33 13.92 3.22
CA PHE A 139 -8.62 14.97 3.96
C PHE A 139 -9.43 16.27 3.98
N ASN A 140 -10.44 16.36 4.85
CA ASN A 140 -11.05 17.65 5.16
C ASN A 140 -10.14 18.40 6.14
N SER A 141 -9.60 19.53 5.69
CA SER A 141 -8.50 20.29 6.30
C SER A 141 -8.79 20.93 7.67
N GLU A 142 -9.91 20.62 8.31
CA GLU A 142 -10.33 21.30 9.55
C GLU A 142 -10.46 20.37 10.76
N ASN A 143 -10.67 19.06 10.54
CA ASN A 143 -10.66 18.05 11.58
C ASN A 143 -9.74 16.93 11.10
N GLY A 144 -8.74 16.55 11.91
CA GLY A 144 -7.74 15.55 11.53
C GLY A 144 -8.35 14.21 11.03
N PRO A 145 -7.51 13.26 10.57
CA PRO A 145 -7.99 12.00 10.03
C PRO A 145 -8.92 11.30 11.04
N ASN A 146 -10.18 11.06 10.63
CA ASN A 146 -11.09 10.18 11.34
C ASN A 146 -10.56 8.76 11.13
N TYR A 147 -10.00 8.18 12.17
CA TYR A 147 -9.70 6.76 12.18
C TYR A 147 -10.92 6.03 12.70
N ASP A 148 -11.42 5.09 11.91
CA ASP A 148 -12.46 4.18 12.33
C ASP A 148 -11.82 2.79 12.48
N TYR A 149 -11.84 2.22 13.69
CA TYR A 149 -11.30 0.89 13.93
C TYR A 149 -12.42 -0.10 14.21
N LEU A 150 -12.40 -1.24 13.52
CA LEU A 150 -13.20 -2.41 13.86
C LEU A 150 -12.32 -3.44 14.56
N ILE A 151 -12.62 -3.69 15.83
CA ILE A 151 -11.88 -4.58 16.71
C ILE A 151 -12.66 -5.87 16.86
N VAL A 152 -12.08 -6.97 16.41
CA VAL A 152 -12.64 -8.31 16.56
C VAL A 152 -12.05 -8.95 17.77
N VAL A 153 -12.91 -9.35 18.69
CA VAL A 153 -12.51 -9.89 19.99
C VAL A 153 -12.77 -11.40 20.01
N PRO A 154 -11.91 -12.22 20.66
CA PRO A 154 -12.16 -13.64 20.85
C PRO A 154 -13.51 -13.92 21.52
N GLU A 155 -14.13 -15.06 21.20
CA GLU A 155 -15.42 -15.46 21.77
C GLU A 155 -15.37 -15.65 23.29
N ASP A 156 -14.22 -16.14 23.77
CA ASP A 156 -13.93 -16.37 25.19
C ASP A 156 -13.67 -15.07 25.97
N SER A 157 -13.77 -13.92 25.32
CA SER A 157 -13.64 -12.65 26.00
C SER A 157 -14.90 -12.34 26.80
N HIS A 158 -14.75 -12.37 28.13
CA HIS A 158 -15.80 -12.05 29.09
C HIS A 158 -15.97 -10.55 29.32
N LEU A 159 -15.06 -9.72 28.78
CA LEU A 159 -15.15 -8.26 28.92
C LEU A 159 -16.29 -7.71 28.04
N PRO A 160 -17.18 -6.86 28.59
CA PRO A 160 -18.14 -6.10 27.80
C PRO A 160 -17.45 -5.12 26.85
N PHE A 161 -18.05 -4.86 25.69
CA PHE A 161 -17.51 -3.91 24.71
C PHE A 161 -17.39 -2.48 25.26
N ASP A 162 -18.31 -2.07 26.14
CA ASP A 162 -18.26 -0.74 26.78
C ASP A 162 -17.05 -0.62 27.71
N GLU A 163 -16.67 -1.68 28.42
CA GLU A 163 -15.46 -1.70 29.24
C GLU A 163 -14.19 -1.70 28.38
N MET A 164 -14.18 -2.42 27.26
CA MET A 164 -13.06 -2.38 26.30
C MET A 164 -12.87 -0.99 25.70
N LYS A 165 -13.98 -0.33 25.33
CA LYS A 165 -13.96 1.04 24.84
C LYS A 165 -13.40 1.98 25.90
N LYS A 166 -13.85 1.84 27.15
CA LYS A 166 -13.36 2.61 28.28
C LYS A 166 -11.87 2.39 28.54
N LEU A 167 -11.35 1.16 28.46
CA LEU A 167 -9.93 0.85 28.60
C LEU A 167 -9.08 1.51 27.52
N ILE A 168 -9.57 1.52 26.27
CA ILE A 168 -8.89 2.22 25.17
C ILE A 168 -8.95 3.73 25.39
N GLU A 169 -10.08 4.27 25.84
CA GLU A 169 -10.26 5.70 26.16
C GLU A 169 -9.45 6.17 27.38
N GLU A 170 -9.28 5.35 28.41
CA GLU A 170 -8.44 5.65 29.58
C GLU A 170 -6.94 5.59 29.25
N ALA A 171 -6.54 4.70 28.33
CA ALA A 171 -5.18 4.63 27.81
C ALA A 171 -4.85 5.79 26.83
N ARG A 172 -5.84 6.62 26.47
CA ARG A 172 -5.71 7.79 25.59
C ARG A 172 -5.46 9.07 26.39
N LEU A 173 -4.21 9.37 26.70
CA LEU A 173 -3.85 10.69 27.23
C LEU A 173 -3.62 11.76 26.15
N GLU A 174 -3.37 11.40 24.88
CA GLU A 174 -2.97 12.36 23.82
C GLU A 174 -3.40 11.98 22.38
N LEU A 175 -4.60 11.45 22.16
CA LEU A 175 -5.06 11.03 20.82
C LEU A 175 -6.31 11.80 20.36
N PRO A 176 -6.47 12.08 19.04
CA PRO A 176 -7.67 12.70 18.48
C PRO A 176 -8.93 11.82 18.68
N PRO A 177 -10.15 12.33 18.49
CA PRO A 177 -11.34 11.49 18.49
C PRO A 177 -11.20 10.37 17.45
N ILE A 178 -11.40 9.12 17.88
CA ILE A 178 -11.32 7.91 17.04
C ILE A 178 -12.56 7.10 17.38
N LEU A 179 -13.20 6.53 16.38
CA LEU A 179 -14.35 5.65 16.57
C LEU A 179 -13.87 4.20 16.64
N PHE A 180 -14.32 3.50 17.67
CA PHE A 180 -14.06 2.08 17.85
C PHE A 180 -15.38 1.32 17.77
N SER A 181 -15.43 0.34 16.88
CA SER A 181 -16.51 -0.65 16.80
C SER A 181 -15.97 -2.00 17.23
N PHE A 182 -16.76 -2.75 17.99
CA PHE A 182 -16.37 -4.08 18.49
C PHE A 182 -17.32 -5.13 17.96
N ILE A 183 -16.78 -6.29 17.62
CA ILE A 183 -17.57 -7.44 17.19
C ILE A 183 -16.97 -8.73 17.75
N LYS A 184 -17.84 -9.65 18.18
CA LYS A 184 -17.42 -11.01 18.54
C LYS A 184 -17.21 -11.82 17.27
N GLU A 185 -16.24 -12.73 17.31
CA GLU A 185 -15.88 -13.53 16.14
C GLU A 185 -17.08 -14.29 15.51
N ASN A 186 -17.94 -14.92 16.32
CA ASN A 186 -19.16 -15.57 15.83
C ASN A 186 -20.16 -14.66 15.11
N GLN A 187 -20.15 -13.36 15.39
CA GLN A 187 -21.06 -12.39 14.75
C GLN A 187 -20.54 -11.93 13.39
N LEU A 188 -19.24 -12.05 13.12
CA LEU A 188 -18.66 -11.80 11.80
C LEU A 188 -19.02 -12.90 10.79
N VAL A 189 -19.04 -14.16 11.24
CA VAL A 189 -19.31 -15.32 10.36
C VAL A 189 -20.78 -15.34 9.91
N LYS A 190 -21.72 -14.92 10.77
CA LYS A 190 -23.16 -14.90 10.45
C LYS A 190 -23.60 -13.80 9.48
N GLY A 191 -22.73 -12.84 9.16
CA GLY A 191 -23.03 -11.74 8.23
C GLY A 191 -22.73 -12.03 6.76
N LEU A 192 -22.12 -13.18 6.44
CA LEU A 192 -21.66 -13.54 5.08
C LEU A 192 -22.54 -14.61 4.41
N ASP A 193 -23.58 -15.10 5.09
CA ASP A 193 -24.51 -16.15 4.61
C ASP A 193 -25.91 -15.61 4.22
N ASN A 194 -26.09 -14.29 4.06
CA ASN A 194 -27.35 -13.69 3.60
C ASN A 194 -27.15 -12.79 2.37
#